data_AF-A0A6M1L4C5-F1
#
_entry.id   AF-A0A6M1L4C5-F1
#
_cell.length_a   1.000
_cell.length_b   1.000
_cell.length_c   1.000
_cell.angle_alpha   90.00
_cell.angle_beta   90.00
_cell.angle_gamma   90.00
#
_symmetry.space_group_name_H-M   'P 1'
#
loop_
_entity.id
_entity.type
_entity.pdbx_description
1 polymer ?
#
loop_
_entity_poly.entity_id
_entity_poly.type
_entity_poly.pdbx_seq_one_letter_code
_entity_poly.pdbx_strand_id
1 'polypeptide(L)'
;MSGRTIDGADIRLPATILGFGLGGFVDGILLHQVFQWHHMLSSTGSDNIGVREYPVDTVAGLEMNTVWDGLFHVVAWVAVLTGLAMLYSRVTRSRGRLWRSPMLWGWALIGWGLFNLIEGVIDHHILGIHHVRAGEHQLWWDLGFLALGVVLIVVGWLVQRRATAVDAGADERRTRTRGRPG
;
A
#
# COMPACT_ATOMS: atom_id res chain seq x y z
N MET A 1 4.85 -4.04 -35.27
CA MET A 1 3.92 -3.31 -34.37
C MET A 1 3.28 -4.31 -33.42
N SER A 2 3.88 -4.51 -32.23
CA SER A 2 3.35 -5.42 -31.21
C SER A 2 2.32 -4.66 -30.38
N GLY A 3 1.04 -4.99 -30.58
CA GLY A 3 -0.06 -4.42 -29.82
C GLY A 3 0.05 -4.87 -28.37
N ARG A 4 0.41 -3.94 -27.48
CA ARG A 4 0.12 -4.08 -26.04
C ARG A 4 -1.39 -4.04 -25.88
N THR A 5 -2.06 -5.17 -26.03
CA THR A 5 -3.36 -5.36 -25.40
C THR A 5 -3.10 -5.24 -23.90
N ILE A 6 -3.42 -4.08 -23.31
CA ILE A 6 -3.55 -3.97 -21.86
C ILE A 6 -4.64 -4.96 -21.50
N ASP A 7 -4.19 -6.10 -21.02
CA ASP A 7 -5.03 -7.26 -20.79
C ASP A 7 -6.11 -6.82 -19.79
N GLY A 8 -7.38 -6.91 -20.19
CA GLY A 8 -8.48 -6.25 -19.46
C GLY A 8 -8.64 -6.68 -17.99
N ALA A 9 -7.98 -7.79 -17.60
CA ALA A 9 -7.92 -8.32 -16.25
C ALA A 9 -6.59 -8.07 -15.51
N ASP A 10 -5.70 -7.21 -16.01
CA ASP A 10 -4.49 -6.84 -15.26
C ASP A 10 -4.86 -6.04 -14.00
N ILE A 11 -4.59 -6.65 -12.86
CA ILE A 11 -4.89 -6.14 -11.51
C ILE A 11 -3.64 -5.69 -10.75
N ARG A 12 -2.45 -5.78 -11.36
CA ARG A 12 -1.18 -5.48 -10.68
C ARG A 12 -1.21 -4.09 -10.09
N LEU A 13 -1.38 -3.10 -10.97
CA LEU A 13 -1.44 -1.69 -10.59
C LEU A 13 -2.54 -1.39 -9.56
N PRO A 14 -3.82 -1.77 -9.77
CA PRO A 14 -4.86 -1.44 -8.80
C PRO A 14 -4.71 -2.14 -7.45
N ALA A 15 -4.22 -3.39 -7.41
CA ALA A 15 -3.92 -4.08 -6.16
C ALA A 15 -2.72 -3.46 -5.43
N THR A 16 -1.67 -3.06 -6.16
CA THR A 16 -0.52 -2.34 -5.59
C THR A 16 -0.96 -0.99 -5.00
N ILE A 17 -1.75 -0.19 -5.70
CA ILE A 17 -2.25 1.10 -5.20
C ILE A 17 -3.12 0.89 -3.95
N LEU A 18 -4.01 -0.12 -3.97
CA LEU A 18 -4.83 -0.47 -2.82
C LEU A 18 -3.94 -0.84 -1.62
N GLY A 19 -2.93 -1.69 -1.83
CA GLY A 19 -1.98 -2.09 -0.81
C GLY A 19 -1.19 -0.94 -0.21
N PHE A 20 -0.75 0.00 -1.05
CA PHE A 20 -0.05 1.21 -0.63
C PHE A 20 -0.92 2.05 0.30
N GLY A 21 -2.17 2.31 -0.08
CA GLY A 21 -3.11 3.05 0.76
C GLY A 21 -3.47 2.33 2.06
N LEU A 22 -3.63 1.00 2.02
CA LEU A 22 -3.86 0.21 3.24
C LEU A 22 -2.66 0.24 4.19
N GLY A 23 -1.43 0.20 3.67
CA GLY A 23 -0.22 0.38 4.47
C GLY A 23 -0.20 1.71 5.19
N GLY A 24 -0.47 2.81 4.45
CA GLY A 24 -0.59 4.14 5.04
C GLY A 24 -1.68 4.25 6.10
N PHE A 25 -2.85 3.61 5.91
CA PHE A 25 -3.88 3.58 6.95
C PHE A 25 -3.44 2.83 8.21
N VAL A 26 -2.81 1.68 8.06
CA VAL A 26 -2.38 0.89 9.22
C VAL A 26 -1.30 1.62 9.99
N ASP A 27 -0.38 2.27 9.29
CA ASP A 27 0.63 3.14 9.87
C ASP A 27 -0.02 4.32 10.63
N GLY A 28 -0.86 5.10 9.95
CA GLY A 28 -1.49 6.28 10.55
C GLY A 28 -2.44 5.95 11.71
N ILE A 29 -3.22 4.87 11.62
CA ILE A 29 -4.13 4.49 12.69
C ILE A 29 -3.35 3.88 13.85
N LEU A 30 -2.51 2.87 13.60
CA LEU A 30 -1.86 2.15 14.69
C LEU A 30 -0.71 2.96 15.28
N LEU A 31 0.20 3.47 14.45
CA LEU A 31 1.42 4.10 14.93
C LEU A 31 1.20 5.58 15.28
N HIS A 32 0.42 6.35 14.51
CA HIS A 32 0.18 7.77 14.84
C HIS A 32 -0.90 7.97 15.89
N GLN A 33 -2.00 7.22 15.83
CA GLN A 33 -3.17 7.50 16.67
C GLN A 33 -3.31 6.58 17.87
N VAL A 34 -3.21 5.26 17.69
CA VAL A 34 -3.40 4.30 18.79
C VAL A 34 -2.19 4.25 19.70
N PHE A 35 -1.00 4.09 19.12
CA PHE A 35 0.24 4.00 19.89
C PHE A 35 0.92 5.36 20.09
N GLN A 36 0.64 6.33 19.22
CA GLN A 36 1.22 7.67 19.27
C GLN A 36 2.76 7.63 19.34
N TRP A 37 3.37 6.70 18.60
CA TRP A 37 4.82 6.53 18.58
C TRP A 37 5.51 7.63 17.78
N HIS A 38 4.85 8.11 16.75
CA HIS A 38 5.30 9.17 15.88
C HIS A 38 4.10 9.83 15.19
N HIS A 39 4.30 11.04 14.70
CA HIS A 39 3.36 11.82 13.89
C HIS A 39 4.10 12.45 12.73
N MET A 40 3.40 12.90 11.68
CA MET A 40 4.00 13.43 10.44
C MET A 40 5.14 14.43 10.65
N LEU A 41 5.07 15.27 11.69
CA LEU A 41 6.08 16.29 12.00
C LEU A 41 6.80 16.07 13.35
N SER A 42 6.66 14.90 13.94
CA SER A 42 7.15 14.60 15.29
C SER A 42 8.68 14.65 15.45
N SER A 43 9.45 14.59 14.36
CA SER A 43 10.93 14.66 14.39
C SER A 43 11.51 15.94 13.77
N THR A 44 10.69 16.97 13.55
CA THR A 44 11.12 18.26 12.99
C THR A 44 12.15 19.03 13.83
N GLY A 45 12.39 18.63 15.09
CA GLY A 45 13.49 19.21 15.89
C GLY A 45 14.89 18.79 15.43
N SER A 46 15.00 17.73 14.62
CA SER A 46 16.26 17.16 14.14
C SER A 46 16.25 16.84 12.64
N ASP A 47 15.40 17.51 11.87
CA ASP A 47 15.27 17.24 10.44
C ASP A 47 16.44 17.80 9.61
N ASN A 48 16.50 17.36 8.35
CA ASN A 48 17.58 17.71 7.42
C ASN A 48 17.28 18.94 6.53
N ILE A 49 16.11 19.55 6.68
CA ILE A 49 15.57 20.57 5.76
C ILE A 49 15.17 21.89 6.45
N GLY A 50 15.36 21.99 7.77
CA GLY A 50 15.12 23.19 8.57
C GLY A 50 13.64 23.52 8.76
N VAL A 51 12.77 22.50 8.90
CA VAL A 51 11.35 22.74 9.18
C VAL A 51 11.21 23.28 10.60
N ARG A 52 10.15 24.05 10.84
CA ARG A 52 9.82 24.50 12.18
C ARG A 52 9.55 23.28 13.08
N GLU A 53 10.09 23.30 14.29
CA GLU A 53 9.81 22.25 15.28
C GLU A 53 8.34 22.26 15.74
N TYR A 54 7.74 21.07 15.79
CA TYR A 54 6.39 20.84 16.32
C TYR A 54 6.41 19.77 17.42
N PRO A 55 6.66 20.16 18.68
CA PRO A 55 6.80 19.22 19.80
C PRO A 55 5.51 18.46 20.09
N VAL A 56 5.60 17.15 20.26
CA VAL A 56 4.45 16.26 20.53
C VAL A 56 3.92 16.34 21.97
N ASP A 57 4.59 17.09 22.85
CA ASP A 57 4.23 17.30 24.26
C ASP A 57 3.52 18.65 24.51
N THR A 58 3.21 19.39 23.45
CA THR A 58 2.47 20.65 23.50
C THR A 58 1.16 20.56 22.74
N VAL A 59 0.13 21.29 23.19
CA VAL A 59 -1.18 21.33 22.50
C VAL A 59 -1.03 21.82 21.07
N ALA A 60 -0.30 22.92 20.84
CA ALA A 60 -0.13 23.48 19.50
C ALA A 60 0.64 22.53 18.56
N GLY A 61 1.64 21.81 19.07
CA GLY A 61 2.36 20.80 18.29
C GLY A 61 1.49 19.58 17.98
N LEU A 62 0.69 19.11 18.93
CA LEU A 62 -0.29 18.03 18.70
C LEU A 62 -1.39 18.43 17.71
N GLU A 63 -1.90 19.66 17.75
CA GLU A 63 -2.86 20.17 16.78
C GLU A 63 -2.28 20.16 15.36
N MET A 64 -1.03 20.63 15.21
CA MET A 64 -0.36 20.61 13.91
C MET A 64 -0.12 19.19 13.42
N ASN A 65 0.41 18.31 14.27
CA ASN A 65 0.62 16.90 13.92
C ASN A 65 -0.70 16.21 13.55
N THR A 66 -1.79 16.48 14.26
CA THR A 66 -3.13 15.96 13.94
C THR A 66 -3.59 16.40 12.55
N VAL A 67 -3.34 17.66 12.15
CA VAL A 67 -3.65 18.14 10.81
C VAL A 67 -2.85 17.37 9.76
N TRP A 68 -1.55 17.20 9.95
CA TRP A 68 -0.68 16.53 8.99
C TRP A 68 -0.94 15.02 8.91
N ASP A 69 -1.19 14.36 10.03
CA ASP A 69 -1.66 12.97 10.05
C ASP A 69 -2.99 12.86 9.30
N GLY A 70 -3.91 13.82 9.47
CA GLY A 70 -5.15 13.89 8.72
C GLY A 70 -4.93 14.00 7.21
N LEU A 71 -4.01 14.86 6.77
CA LEU A 71 -3.65 15.00 5.35
C LEU A 71 -3.01 13.71 4.81
N PHE A 72 -2.14 13.07 5.59
CA PHE A 72 -1.58 11.76 5.28
C PHE A 72 -2.68 10.70 5.09
N HIS A 73 -3.67 10.66 6.00
CA HIS A 73 -4.82 9.78 5.88
C HIS A 73 -5.68 10.09 4.65
N VAL A 74 -5.83 11.35 4.25
CA VAL A 74 -6.54 11.72 3.01
C VAL A 74 -5.81 11.14 1.80
N VAL A 75 -4.48 11.23 1.74
CA VAL A 75 -3.68 10.62 0.65
C VAL A 75 -3.84 9.10 0.64
N ALA A 76 -3.72 8.45 1.80
CA ALA A 76 -3.94 7.01 1.95
C ALA A 76 -5.36 6.60 1.51
N TRP A 77 -6.37 7.39 1.87
CA TRP A 77 -7.77 7.18 1.51
C TRP A 77 -8.02 7.30 0.01
N VAL A 78 -7.47 8.34 -0.63
CA VAL A 78 -7.54 8.50 -2.08
C VAL A 78 -6.84 7.33 -2.78
N ALA A 79 -5.70 6.84 -2.28
CA ALA A 79 -5.05 5.65 -2.82
C ALA A 79 -5.96 4.40 -2.70
N VAL A 80 -6.55 4.14 -1.54
CA VAL A 80 -7.50 3.03 -1.36
C VAL A 80 -8.69 3.13 -2.33
N LEU A 81 -9.35 4.30 -2.40
CA LEU A 81 -10.47 4.52 -3.31
C LEU A 81 -10.07 4.33 -4.78
N THR A 82 -8.90 4.82 -5.17
CA THR A 82 -8.37 4.66 -6.52
C THR A 82 -8.13 3.18 -6.85
N GLY A 83 -7.50 2.44 -5.94
CA GLY A 83 -7.30 1.01 -6.07
C GLY A 83 -8.62 0.26 -6.22
N LEU A 84 -9.60 0.53 -5.36
CA LEU A 84 -10.93 -0.08 -5.42
C LEU A 84 -11.69 0.27 -6.71
N ALA A 85 -11.70 1.53 -7.13
CA ALA A 85 -12.38 1.97 -8.35
C ALA A 85 -11.78 1.29 -9.59
N MET A 86 -10.46 1.18 -9.64
CA MET A 86 -9.77 0.49 -10.72
C MET A 86 -10.05 -1.02 -10.68
N LEU A 87 -10.00 -1.67 -9.51
CA LEU A 87 -10.37 -3.09 -9.35
C LEU A 87 -11.80 -3.36 -9.82
N TYR A 88 -12.75 -2.53 -9.41
CA TYR A 88 -14.15 -2.60 -9.83
C TYR A 88 -14.29 -2.47 -11.35
N SER A 89 -13.55 -1.52 -11.96
CA SER A 89 -13.52 -1.36 -13.42
C SER A 89 -12.97 -2.61 -14.13
N ARG A 90 -11.94 -3.27 -13.58
CA ARG A 90 -11.39 -4.51 -14.15
C ARG A 90 -12.39 -5.65 -14.06
N VAL A 91 -13.02 -5.84 -12.90
CA VAL A 91 -14.00 -6.91 -12.69
C VAL A 91 -15.17 -6.76 -13.66
N THR A 92 -15.76 -5.56 -13.75
CA THR A 92 -16.93 -5.29 -14.61
C THR A 92 -16.63 -5.40 -16.11
N ARG A 93 -15.38 -5.17 -16.54
CA ARG A 93 -14.97 -5.26 -17.96
C ARG A 93 -14.41 -6.63 -18.36
N SER A 94 -14.09 -7.51 -17.41
CA SER A 94 -13.30 -8.73 -17.65
C SER A 94 -14.00 -9.88 -18.41
N ARG A 95 -15.27 -9.76 -18.82
CA ARG A 95 -16.02 -10.78 -19.61
C ARG A 95 -15.80 -12.24 -19.14
N GLY A 96 -15.77 -12.48 -17.83
CA GLY A 96 -15.63 -13.81 -17.24
C GLY A 96 -14.18 -14.26 -16.95
N ARG A 97 -13.19 -13.37 -17.07
CA ARG A 97 -11.81 -13.66 -16.67
C ARG A 97 -11.55 -13.15 -15.25
N LEU A 98 -11.73 -14.05 -14.28
CA LEU A 98 -11.51 -13.76 -12.86
C LEU A 98 -10.08 -14.13 -12.44
N TRP A 99 -9.62 -13.43 -11.43
CA TRP A 99 -8.29 -13.56 -10.84
C TRP A 99 -8.45 -14.23 -9.48
N ARG A 100 -7.51 -15.10 -9.11
CA ARG A 100 -7.54 -15.76 -7.80
C ARG A 100 -7.10 -14.78 -6.72
N SER A 101 -7.66 -14.94 -5.52
CA SER A 101 -7.35 -14.12 -4.34
C SER A 101 -5.85 -13.98 -4.02
N PRO A 102 -4.97 -14.98 -4.23
CA PRO A 102 -3.53 -14.80 -4.02
C PRO A 102 -2.92 -13.74 -4.95
N MET A 103 -3.46 -13.52 -6.14
CA MET A 103 -2.96 -12.46 -7.03
C MET A 103 -3.29 -11.07 -6.47
N LEU A 104 -4.51 -10.86 -5.96
CA LEU A 104 -4.89 -9.62 -5.27
C LEU A 104 -3.95 -9.32 -4.11
N TRP A 105 -3.88 -10.26 -3.17
CA TRP A 105 -3.19 -10.04 -1.91
C TRP A 105 -1.68 -10.00 -2.08
N GLY A 106 -1.12 -10.73 -3.05
CA GLY A 106 0.31 -10.64 -3.36
C GLY A 106 0.70 -9.26 -3.88
N TRP A 107 -0.08 -8.65 -4.77
CA TRP A 107 0.17 -7.28 -5.24
C TRP A 107 -0.16 -6.22 -4.19
N ALA A 108 -1.17 -6.44 -3.35
CA ALA A 108 -1.45 -5.57 -2.21
C ALA A 108 -0.30 -5.56 -1.18
N LEU A 109 0.29 -6.73 -0.86
CA LEU A 109 1.47 -6.80 0.01
C LEU A 109 2.68 -6.08 -0.59
N ILE A 110 2.89 -6.19 -1.91
CA ILE A 110 3.92 -5.40 -2.60
C ILE A 110 3.63 -3.90 -2.47
N GLY A 111 2.38 -3.48 -2.67
CA GLY A 111 1.96 -2.09 -2.50
C GLY A 111 2.23 -1.54 -1.11
N TRP A 112 1.90 -2.32 -0.08
CA TRP A 112 2.20 -1.96 1.31
C TRP A 112 3.70 -1.87 1.53
N GLY A 113 4.48 -2.87 1.11
CA GLY A 113 5.93 -2.79 1.29
C GLY A 113 6.57 -1.61 0.54
N LEU A 114 6.03 -1.21 -0.62
CA LEU A 114 6.44 0.01 -1.31
C LEU A 114 6.10 1.28 -0.51
N PHE A 115 4.95 1.32 0.16
CA PHE A 115 4.63 2.39 1.11
C PHE A 115 5.72 2.50 2.18
N ASN A 116 6.03 1.41 2.89
CA ASN A 116 7.07 1.41 3.92
C ASN A 116 8.43 1.89 3.41
N LEU A 117 8.83 1.47 2.20
CA LEU A 117 10.12 1.87 1.64
C LEU A 117 10.15 3.33 1.20
N ILE A 118 9.07 3.81 0.59
CA ILE A 118 9.00 5.20 0.09
C ILE A 118 8.94 6.15 1.27
N GLU A 119 8.03 5.91 2.20
CA GLU A 119 7.84 6.71 3.41
C GLU A 119 9.13 6.64 4.26
N GLY A 120 9.63 5.45 4.59
CA GLY A 120 10.82 5.33 5.43
C GLY A 120 12.10 5.90 4.80
N VAL A 121 12.28 5.82 3.48
CA VAL A 121 13.45 6.44 2.83
C VAL A 121 13.29 7.95 2.75
N ILE A 122 12.13 8.45 2.34
CA ILE A 122 11.91 9.88 2.15
C ILE A 122 11.80 10.58 3.49
N ASP A 123 10.85 10.19 4.34
CA ASP A 123 10.46 10.96 5.51
C ASP A 123 11.36 10.68 6.72
N HIS A 124 11.85 9.45 6.90
CA HIS A 124 12.76 9.12 8.03
C HIS A 124 14.22 9.43 7.72
N HIS A 125 14.69 9.16 6.50
CA HIS A 125 16.12 9.25 6.20
C HIS A 125 16.52 10.49 5.39
N ILE A 126 15.81 10.82 4.32
CA ILE A 126 16.13 11.99 3.50
C ILE A 126 15.71 13.28 4.22
N LEU A 127 14.45 13.35 4.66
CA LEU A 127 13.90 14.52 5.33
C LEU A 127 14.18 14.50 6.84
N GLY A 128 14.08 13.34 7.49
CA GLY A 128 14.30 13.22 8.94
C GLY A 128 13.18 13.82 9.79
N ILE A 129 11.99 14.00 9.22
CA ILE A 129 10.85 14.67 9.88
C ILE A 129 9.95 13.68 10.64
N HIS A 130 10.12 12.38 10.43
CA HIS A 130 9.11 11.36 10.79
C HIS A 130 9.64 10.04 11.35
N HIS A 131 10.71 10.00 12.15
CA HIS A 131 11.25 8.71 12.64
C HIS A 131 10.18 7.82 13.30
N VAL A 132 10.22 6.50 13.04
CA VAL A 132 9.21 5.52 13.52
C VAL A 132 9.04 5.56 15.04
N ARG A 133 10.15 5.82 15.74
CA ARG A 133 10.12 6.06 17.18
C ARG A 133 11.30 6.94 17.53
N ALA A 134 10.99 8.18 17.87
CA ALA A 134 12.00 9.15 18.31
C ALA A 134 12.68 8.69 19.62
N GLY A 135 13.93 9.08 19.79
CA GLY A 135 14.74 8.81 20.99
C GLY A 135 15.84 7.78 20.77
N GLU A 136 16.15 7.01 21.81
CA GLU A 136 17.24 6.04 21.76
C GLU A 136 16.96 4.96 20.69
N HIS A 137 17.97 4.65 19.89
CA HIS A 137 17.89 3.66 18.81
C HIS A 137 16.92 3.99 17.67
N GLN A 138 16.55 5.26 17.43
CA GLN A 138 15.64 5.64 16.32
C GLN A 138 16.03 5.01 14.97
N LEU A 139 17.34 4.99 14.66
CA LEU A 139 17.85 4.40 13.42
C LEU A 139 17.48 2.92 13.29
N TRP A 140 17.49 2.16 14.39
CA TRP A 140 17.14 0.74 14.36
C TRP A 140 15.65 0.53 14.14
N TRP A 141 14.79 1.43 14.64
CA TRP A 141 13.36 1.41 14.35
C TRP A 141 13.08 1.70 12.89
N ASP A 142 13.73 2.71 12.31
CA ASP A 142 13.59 3.06 10.90
C ASP A 142 14.07 1.92 9.98
N LEU A 143 15.24 1.33 10.30
CA LEU A 143 15.75 0.17 9.57
C LEU A 143 14.83 -1.05 9.70
N GLY A 144 14.23 -1.26 10.87
CA GLY A 144 13.23 -2.31 11.09
C GLY A 144 11.98 -2.11 10.21
N PHE A 145 11.52 -0.87 10.07
CA PHE A 145 10.39 -0.52 9.22
C PHE A 145 10.69 -0.72 7.72
N LEU A 146 11.88 -0.34 7.27
CA LEU A 146 12.35 -0.64 5.91
C LEU A 146 12.48 -2.14 5.66
N ALA A 147 13.05 -2.88 6.62
CA ALA A 147 13.20 -4.33 6.53
C ALA A 147 11.83 -5.02 6.44
N LEU A 148 10.84 -4.57 7.21
CA LEU A 148 9.46 -5.02 7.09
C LEU A 148 8.90 -4.76 5.68
N GLY A 149 9.17 -3.58 5.10
CA GLY A 149 8.80 -3.25 3.72
C GLY A 149 9.37 -4.23 2.69
N VAL A 150 10.67 -4.56 2.80
CA VAL A 150 11.31 -5.58 1.94
C VAL A 150 10.66 -6.95 2.11
N VAL A 151 10.40 -7.36 3.36
CA VAL A 151 9.74 -8.65 3.66
C VAL A 151 8.35 -8.70 3.02
N LEU A 152 7.54 -7.63 3.16
CA LEU A 152 6.22 -7.54 2.54
C LEU A 152 6.28 -7.67 1.01
N ILE A 153 7.26 -7.02 0.36
CA ILE A 153 7.46 -7.15 -1.09
C ILE A 153 7.83 -8.58 -1.48
N VAL A 154 8.78 -9.20 -0.78
CA VAL A 154 9.23 -10.58 -1.07
C VAL A 154 8.08 -11.57 -0.88
N VAL A 155 7.37 -11.47 0.25
CA VAL A 155 6.20 -12.34 0.53
C VAL A 155 5.11 -12.11 -0.50
N GLY A 156 4.77 -10.86 -0.80
CA GLY A 156 3.77 -10.52 -1.81
C GLY A 156 4.10 -11.08 -3.19
N TRP A 157 5.37 -11.00 -3.58
CA TRP A 157 5.87 -11.57 -4.83
C TRP A 157 5.80 -13.10 -4.86
N LEU A 158 6.12 -13.78 -3.76
CA LEU A 158 5.98 -15.24 -3.64
C LEU A 158 4.51 -15.66 -3.71
N VAL A 159 3.62 -14.90 -3.08
CA VAL A 159 2.17 -15.17 -3.04
C VAL A 159 1.56 -15.01 -4.43
N GLN A 160 1.83 -13.91 -5.15
CA GLN A 160 1.26 -13.70 -6.49
C GLN A 160 1.82 -14.69 -7.52
N ARG A 161 3.08 -15.16 -7.38
CA ARG A 161 3.66 -16.18 -8.26
C ARG A 161 2.93 -17.52 -8.23
N ARG A 162 2.29 -17.84 -7.11
CA ARG A 162 1.50 -19.07 -6.95
C ARG A 162 0.09 -18.93 -7.56
N ALA A 163 -0.31 -17.73 -7.98
CA ALA A 163 -1.62 -17.50 -8.57
C ALA A 163 -1.63 -17.88 -10.06
N THR A 164 -2.41 -18.88 -10.43
CA THR A 164 -2.78 -19.15 -11.82
C THR A 164 -4.04 -18.37 -12.18
N ALA A 165 -4.05 -17.71 -13.34
CA ALA A 165 -5.25 -17.09 -13.89
C ALA A 165 -6.29 -18.18 -14.19
N VAL A 166 -7.56 -17.95 -13.83
CA VAL A 166 -8.66 -18.90 -14.10
C VAL A 166 -9.58 -18.30 -15.16
N ASP A 167 -9.62 -18.94 -16.32
CA ASP A 167 -10.61 -18.60 -17.36
C ASP A 167 -11.96 -19.24 -17.00
N ALA A 168 -12.83 -18.52 -16.30
CA ALA A 168 -14.18 -19.03 -15.99
C ALA A 168 -15.01 -19.29 -17.27
N GLY A 169 -14.73 -18.56 -18.36
CA GLY A 169 -15.35 -18.79 -19.67
C GLY A 169 -14.88 -20.04 -20.41
N ALA A 170 -13.81 -20.70 -19.96
CA ALA A 170 -13.41 -22.00 -20.52
C ALA A 170 -14.33 -23.13 -20.04
N ASP A 171 -14.83 -23.05 -18.80
CA ASP A 171 -15.67 -24.07 -18.19
C ASP A 171 -17.10 -24.08 -18.77
N GLU A 172 -17.66 -22.89 -19.06
CA GLU A 172 -18.93 -22.73 -19.79
C GLU A 172 -18.87 -23.25 -21.24
N ARG A 173 -17.74 -23.05 -21.94
CA ARG A 173 -17.55 -23.58 -23.30
C ARG A 173 -17.43 -25.11 -23.30
N ARG A 174 -16.78 -25.68 -22.29
CA ARG A 174 -16.56 -27.12 -22.14
C ARG A 174 -17.84 -27.87 -21.76
N THR A 175 -18.72 -27.25 -20.96
CA THR A 175 -20.06 -27.77 -20.66
C THR A 175 -20.99 -27.69 -21.86
N ARG A 176 -20.97 -26.60 -22.64
CA ARG A 176 -21.77 -26.48 -23.87
C ARG A 176 -21.40 -27.49 -24.96
N THR A 177 -20.13 -27.86 -25.08
CA THR A 177 -19.66 -28.84 -26.07
C THR A 177 -19.98 -30.28 -25.67
N ARG A 178 -20.08 -30.59 -24.38
CA ARG A 178 -20.49 -31.93 -23.88
C ARG A 178 -22.00 -32.20 -23.96
N GLY A 179 -22.83 -31.16 -24.07
CA GLY A 179 -24.29 -31.25 -24.05
C GLY A 179 -24.99 -31.34 -25.41
N ARG A 180 -24.27 -31.50 -26.53
CA ARG A 180 -24.89 -31.72 -27.86
C ARG A 180 -25.07 -33.23 -28.10
N PRO A 181 -26.31 -33.77 -28.09
CA PRO A 181 -26.57 -35.10 -28.63
C PRO A 181 -26.36 -35.04 -30.15
N GLY A 182 -25.67 -36.05 -30.70
CA GLY A 182 -25.55 -36.26 -32.15
C GLY A 182 -26.81 -36.86 -32.74
#